data_AF-B9M274-F1
#
_entry.id   AF-B9M274-F1
#
_cell.length_a   1.000
_cell.length_b   1.000
_cell.length_c   1.000
_cell.angle_alpha   90.00
_cell.angle_beta   90.00
_cell.angle_gamma   90.00
#
_symmetry.space_group_name_H-M   'P 1'
#
loop_
_entity.id
_entity.type
_entity.pdbx_description
1 polymer ?
#
loop_
_entity_poly.entity_id
_entity_poly.type
_entity_poly.pdbx_seq_one_letter_code
_entity_poly.pdbx_strand_id
1 'polypeptide(L)' 'MVEWTLRNVKRLIIAVTGFIVMAVGIAMIVLPGPAVIVIPIGLGILATEFVWARTFLKHAKERMARFRKKAEIS' A
#
# COMPACT_ATOMS: atom_id res chain seq x y z
N MET A 1 15.47 16.55 -12.16
CA MET A 1 14.01 16.75 -12.38
C MET A 1 13.18 15.47 -12.07
N VAL A 2 13.62 14.58 -11.17
CA VAL A 2 12.94 13.29 -10.88
C VAL A 2 12.39 13.22 -9.44
N GLU A 3 12.86 14.08 -8.54
CA GLU A 3 12.49 14.08 -7.10
C GLU A 3 11.03 14.46 -6.84
N TRP A 4 10.41 15.23 -7.73
CA TRP A 4 8.99 15.61 -7.66
C TRP A 4 8.07 14.43 -7.97
N THR A 5 8.49 13.54 -8.86
CA THR A 5 7.69 12.41 -9.32
C THR A 5 7.57 11.35 -8.23
N LEU A 6 8.62 11.11 -7.44
CA LEU A 6 8.63 10.08 -6.39
C LEU A 6 7.50 10.25 -5.35
N ARG A 7 7.18 11.50 -5.00
CA ARG A 7 6.13 11.79 -3.99
C ARG A 7 4.73 11.57 -4.55
N ASN A 8 4.51 11.95 -5.81
CA ASN A 8 3.24 11.75 -6.51
C ASN A 8 3.02 10.27 -6.83
N VAL A 9 4.06 9.56 -7.27
CA VAL A 9 4.04 8.12 -7.50
C VAL A 9 3.68 7.38 -6.22
N LYS A 10 4.30 7.74 -5.09
CA LYS A 10 3.96 7.14 -3.79
C LYS A 10 2.50 7.37 -3.40
N ARG A 11 1.98 8.58 -3.60
CA ARG A 11 0.59 8.92 -3.28
C ARG A 11 -0.40 8.20 -4.18
N LEU A 12 -0.11 8.17 -5.48
CA LEU A 12 -0.91 7.46 -6.47
C LEU A 12 -1.00 5.98 -6.13
N ILE A 13 0.11 5.37 -5.70
CA ILE A 13 0.12 3.96 -5.38
C ILE A 13 -0.67 3.66 -4.10
N ILE A 14 -0.56 4.50 -3.07
CA ILE A 14 -1.41 4.37 -1.87
C ILE A 14 -2.91 4.49 -2.24
N ALA A 15 -3.26 5.41 -3.14
CA ALA A 15 -4.63 5.60 -3.60
C ALA A 15 -5.15 4.40 -4.41
N VAL A 16 -4.33 3.90 -5.34
CA VAL A 16 -4.66 2.71 -6.16
C VAL A 16 -4.81 1.48 -5.26
N THR A 17 -3.90 1.26 -4.31
CA THR A 17 -4.01 0.18 -3.33
C THR A 17 -5.30 0.27 -2.52
N GLY A 18 -5.62 1.45 -1.96
CA GLY A 18 -6.87 1.62 -1.20
C GLY A 18 -8.11 1.36 -2.04
N PHE A 19 -8.11 1.76 -3.31
CA PHE A 19 -9.20 1.50 -4.24
C PHE A 19 -9.37 0.00 -4.52
N ILE A 20 -8.27 -0.72 -4.69
CA ILE A 20 -8.25 -2.16 -4.92
C ILE A 20 -8.80 -2.92 -3.69
N VAL A 21 -8.36 -2.60 -2.47
CA VAL A 21 -8.91 -3.18 -1.23
C VAL A 21 -10.41 -2.98 -1.16
N MET A 22 -10.87 -1.77 -1.45
CA MET A 22 -12.29 -1.42 -1.41
C MET A 22 -13.09 -2.19 -2.46
N ALA A 23 -12.58 -2.32 -3.68
CA ALA A 23 -13.22 -3.11 -4.74
C ALA A 23 -13.34 -4.59 -4.36
N VAL A 24 -12.31 -5.18 -3.73
CA VAL A 24 -12.36 -6.56 -3.22
C VAL A 24 -13.39 -6.70 -2.10
N GLY A 25 -13.41 -5.77 -1.14
CA GLY A 25 -14.40 -5.78 -0.07
C GLY A 25 -15.84 -5.71 -0.60
N ILE A 26 -16.09 -4.87 -1.61
CA ILE A 26 -17.39 -4.78 -2.28
C ILE A 26 -17.72 -6.08 -3.02
N ALA A 27 -16.75 -6.67 -3.73
CA ALA A 27 -16.97 -7.94 -4.44
C ALA A 27 -17.36 -9.08 -3.49
N MET A 28 -16.78 -9.12 -2.28
CA MET A 28 -17.14 -10.10 -1.25
C MET A 28 -18.57 -9.96 -0.73
N ILE A 29 -19.13 -8.73 -0.74
CA ILE A 29 -20.51 -8.47 -0.30
C ILE A 29 -21.51 -8.82 -1.41
N VAL A 30 -21.19 -8.49 -2.66
CA VAL A 30 -22.16 -8.55 -3.76
C VAL A 30 -22.39 -9.96 -4.29
N LEU A 31 -21.42 -10.87 -4.19
CA LEU A 31 -21.56 -12.17 -4.84
C LEU A 31 -21.33 -13.38 -3.90
N PRO A 32 -22.39 -13.98 -3.33
CA PRO A 32 -22.31 -15.26 -2.62
C PRO A 32 -22.18 -16.48 -3.56
N GLY A 33 -21.56 -16.35 -4.75
CA GLY A 33 -21.55 -17.37 -5.81
C GLY A 33 -20.23 -17.58 -6.60
N PRO A 34 -19.37 -16.57 -6.84
CA PRO A 34 -18.12 -16.69 -7.61
C PRO A 34 -16.88 -16.54 -6.73
N ALA A 35 -16.92 -17.09 -5.51
CA ALA A 35 -15.79 -17.09 -4.58
C ALA A 35 -14.48 -17.60 -5.23
N VAL A 36 -14.59 -18.52 -6.18
CA VAL A 36 -13.44 -19.11 -6.90
C VAL A 36 -12.68 -18.09 -7.74
N ILE A 37 -13.33 -17.03 -8.24
CA ILE A 37 -12.67 -15.96 -9.03
C ILE A 37 -12.18 -14.84 -8.10
N VAL A 38 -12.94 -14.54 -7.05
CA VAL A 38 -12.60 -13.48 -6.09
C VAL A 38 -11.39 -13.86 -5.24
N ILE A 39 -11.21 -15.14 -4.89
CA ILE A 39 -10.06 -15.60 -4.08
C ILE A 39 -8.72 -15.35 -4.78
N PRO A 40 -8.46 -15.80 -6.03
CA PRO A 40 -7.22 -15.50 -6.75
C PRO A 40 -6.98 -14.00 -6.93
N ILE A 41 -8.04 -13.24 -7.23
CA ILE A 41 -7.96 -11.79 -7.39
C ILE A 41 -7.57 -11.13 -6.07
N GLY A 42 -8.28 -11.45 -4.98
CA GLY A 42 -7.99 -10.99 -3.63
C GLY A 42 -6.56 -11.36 -3.20
N LEU A 43 -6.11 -12.58 -3.50
CA LEU A 43 -4.74 -13.03 -3.19
C LEU A 43 -3.67 -12.28 -4.00
N GLY A 44 -3.89 -12.02 -5.29
CA GLY A 44 -2.97 -11.23 -6.12
C GLY A 44 -2.86 -9.78 -5.62
N ILE A 45 -3.97 -9.24 -5.14
CA ILE A 45 -4.06 -7.92 -4.52
C ILE A 45 -3.30 -7.89 -3.19
N LEU A 46 -3.60 -8.83 -2.29
CA LEU A 46 -2.88 -9.00 -1.03
C LEU A 46 -1.37 -9.16 -1.28
N ALA A 47 -0.94 -9.97 -2.26
CA ALA A 47 0.46 -10.13 -2.59
C ALA A 47 1.13 -8.81 -3.02
N THR A 48 0.43 -8.01 -3.83
CA THR A 48 0.88 -6.67 -4.25
C THR A 48 0.98 -5.72 -3.05
N GLU A 49 0.00 -5.76 -2.16
CA GLU A 49 -0.04 -4.97 -0.93
C GLU A 49 1.08 -5.31 0.03
N PHE A 50 1.42 -6.58 0.22
CA PHE A 50 2.49 -7.00 1.12
C PHE A 50 3.88 -6.50 0.68
N VAL A 51 4.16 -6.54 -0.63
CA VAL A 51 5.40 -5.99 -1.21
C VAL A 51 5.46 -4.47 -1.01
N TRP A 52 4.32 -3.80 -1.17
CA TRP A 52 4.19 -2.36 -0.98
C TRP A 52 4.28 -1.94 0.50
N ALA A 53 3.66 -2.68 1.41
CA ALA A 53 3.71 -2.45 2.85
C ALA A 53 5.15 -2.55 3.37
N ARG A 54 5.93 -3.54 2.93
CA ARG A 54 7.37 -3.64 3.25
C ARG A 54 8.15 -2.41 2.80
N THR A 55 7.89 -1.94 1.59
CA THR A 55 8.54 -0.74 1.04
C THR A 55 8.13 0.51 1.81
N PHE A 56 6.85 0.62 2.18
CA PHE A 56 6.35 1.74 2.97
C PHE A 56 6.94 1.76 4.38
N LEU A 57 7.02 0.59 5.04
CA LEU A 57 7.65 0.42 6.35
C LEU A 57 9.13 0.79 6.33
N LYS A 58 9.87 0.40 5.29
CA LYS A 58 11.27 0.80 5.13
C LYS A 58 11.41 2.32 5.07
N HIS A 59 10.59 2.99 4.26
CA HIS A 59 10.57 4.45 4.17
C HIS A 59 10.10 5.14 5.46
N ALA A 60 9.15 4.54 6.19
CA ALA A 60 8.70 5.05 7.48
C ALA A 60 9.81 4.94 8.52
N LYS A 61 10.52 3.80 8.57
CA LYS A 61 11.67 3.58 9.44
C LYS A 61 12.81 4.55 9.14
N GLU A 62 13.11 4.80 7.86
CA GLU A 62 14.09 5.81 7.45
C GLU A 62 13.67 7.22 7.86
N ARG A 63 12.39 7.58 7.76
CA ARG A 63 11.88 8.86 8.26
C ARG A 63 11.99 8.96 9.77
N MET A 64 11.61 7.92 10.51
CA MET A 64 11.69 7.88 11.97
C MET A 64 13.14 7.91 12.47
N ALA A 65 14.06 7.24 11.79
CA ALA A 65 15.49 7.32 12.10
C ALA A 65 16.02 8.75 11.94
N ARG A 66 15.56 9.49 10.92
CA ARG A 66 15.90 10.91 10.77
C ARG A 66 15.29 11.79 11.85
N PHE A 67 14.07 11.50 12.30
CA PHE A 67 13.46 12.23 13.42
C PHE A 67 14.17 11.94 14.75
N ARG A 68 14.56 10.70 15.01
CA ARG A 68 15.31 10.31 16.21
C ARG A 68 16.68 10.97 16.27
N LYS A 69 17.41 11.00 15.16
CA LYS A 69 18.72 11.68 15.09
C LYS A 69 18.61 13.20 15.30
N LYS A 70 17.44 13.79 15.03
CA LYS A 70 17.18 15.22 15.24
C LYS A 70 16.79 15.54 16.69
N ALA A 71 16.28 14.56 17.43
CA ALA A 71 15.94 14.70 18.86
C ALA A 71 17.15 14.52 19.79
N GLU A 72 18.25 13.93 19.31
CA GLU A 72 19.48 13.67 20.09
C GLU A 72 20.52 14.81 19.95
N ILE A 73 20.29 15.76 19.03
CA ILE A 73 21.18 16.92 18.78
C ILE A 73 20.54 18.23 19.33
N SER A 74 19.41 18.13 20.04
CA SER A 74 18.79 19.25 20.76
C SER A 74 18.84 19.05 22.26
#